data_AF-A0A239MZX2-F1
#
_entry.id   AF-A0A239MZX2-F1
#
_cell.length_a   1.000
_cell.length_b   1.000
_cell.length_c   1.000
_cell.angle_alpha   90.00
_cell.angle_beta   90.00
_cell.angle_gamma   90.00
#
_symmetry.space_group_name_H-M   'P 1'
#
loop_
_entity.id
_entity.type
_entity.pdbx_description
1 polymer ?
#
loop_
_entity_poly.entity_id
_entity_poly.type
_entity_poly.pdbx_seq_one_letter_code
_entity_poly.pdbx_strand_id
1 'polypeptide(L)'
;MSGDAGEWVVVMVGDERRDCQRMDAEMTSADVDRAMVDYLLRWVNSGGGPAAEIVDRFGLSAWAFHRRVLEILDDRPDWAIGELGLSPVMLARMKAVAGRRVWLST
;
A
#
# COMPACT_ATOMS: atom_id res chain seq x y z
N MET A 1 17.15 48.53 46.62
CA MET A 1 15.72 48.17 46.49
C MET A 1 15.03 49.33 45.78
N SER A 2 14.07 49.04 44.89
CA SER A 2 13.56 49.88 43.78
C SER A 2 14.53 49.92 42.60
N GLY A 3 14.22 49.51 41.38
CA GLY A 3 12.94 49.22 40.73
C GLY A 3 12.94 50.00 39.42
N ASP A 4 13.13 49.33 38.28
CA ASP A 4 12.52 49.74 37.01
C ASP A 4 12.56 48.56 36.02
N ALA A 5 11.38 48.20 35.53
CA ALA A 5 11.15 47.11 34.62
C ALA A 5 11.20 47.65 33.19
N GLY A 6 12.36 47.51 32.55
CA GLY A 6 12.50 47.72 31.11
C GLY A 6 11.94 46.54 30.32
N GLU A 7 10.74 46.73 29.78
CA GLU A 7 10.19 46.17 28.53
C GLU A 7 11.01 45.08 27.81
N TRP A 8 10.48 43.85 27.77
CA TRP A 8 10.97 42.80 26.88
C TRP A 8 10.30 42.92 25.51
N VAL A 9 11.00 43.51 24.53
CA VAL A 9 10.62 43.38 23.12
C VAL A 9 10.99 41.98 22.65
N VAL A 10 9.98 41.14 22.41
CA VAL A 10 10.17 39.84 21.77
C VAL A 10 10.43 40.09 20.29
N VAL A 11 11.70 40.16 19.89
CA VAL A 11 12.06 40.08 18.47
C VAL A 11 11.93 38.61 18.09
N MET A 12 10.85 38.28 17.38
CA MET A 12 10.69 36.99 16.72
C MET A 12 11.84 36.85 15.71
N VAL A 13 12.90 36.15 16.11
CA VAL A 13 13.87 35.61 15.18
C VAL A 13 13.11 34.56 14.37
N GLY A 14 12.89 34.85 13.09
CA GLY A 14 12.36 33.89 12.14
C GLY A 14 13.34 32.72 12.02
N ASP A 15 13.11 31.69 12.83
CA ASP A 15 13.70 30.36 12.68
C ASP A 15 12.94 29.64 11.57
N GLU A 16 13.15 30.07 10.32
CA GLU A 16 12.72 29.28 9.16
C GLU A 16 13.91 28.46 8.67
N ARG A 17 14.30 27.49 9.50
CA ARG A 17 15.22 26.42 9.11
C ARG A 17 14.68 25.11 9.64
N ARG A 18 14.26 24.28 8.68
CA ARG A 18 13.93 22.84 8.73
C ARG A 18 12.42 22.56 8.80
N ASP A 19 11.87 22.21 7.65
CA ASP A 19 11.52 20.80 7.45
C ASP A 19 11.47 20.51 5.93
N CYS A 20 12.59 20.11 5.35
CA CYS A 20 12.54 19.33 4.12
C CYS A 20 12.04 17.96 4.53
N GLN A 21 10.73 17.86 4.72
CA GLN A 21 10.07 16.68 5.22
C GLN A 21 10.22 15.58 4.16
N ARG A 22 11.25 14.77 4.39
CA ARG A 22 11.49 13.50 3.75
C ARG A 22 10.30 12.60 4.05
N MET A 23 9.26 12.68 3.22
CA MET A 23 8.21 11.67 3.17
C MET A 23 8.76 10.43 2.45
N ASP A 24 9.81 9.82 2.98
CA ASP A 24 10.02 8.39 2.79
C ASP A 24 8.93 7.72 3.65
N ALA A 25 7.68 7.80 3.20
CA ALA A 25 6.56 7.20 3.91
C ALA A 25 6.89 5.72 4.10
N GLU A 26 7.03 5.29 5.35
CA GLU A 26 7.08 3.87 5.68
C GLU A 26 5.77 3.27 5.18
N MET A 27 5.82 2.66 3.99
CA MET A 27 4.66 2.05 3.37
C MET A 27 4.16 0.95 4.30
N THR A 28 2.95 1.12 4.83
CA THR A 28 2.42 0.19 5.82
C THR A 28 2.11 -1.15 5.16
N SER A 29 2.00 -2.22 5.95
CA SER A 29 1.57 -3.52 5.43
C SER A 29 0.22 -3.44 4.71
N ALA A 30 -0.68 -2.54 5.14
CA ALA A 30 -1.97 -2.33 4.50
C ALA A 30 -1.84 -1.66 3.13
N ASP A 31 -0.91 -0.70 2.98
CA ASP A 31 -0.63 -0.06 1.70
C ASP A 31 -0.02 -1.04 0.70
N VAL A 32 0.88 -1.92 1.15
CA VAL A 32 1.43 -2.99 0.32
C VAL A 32 0.33 -3.96 -0.12
N ASP A 33 -0.50 -4.43 0.82
CA ASP A 33 -1.60 -5.34 0.51
C ASP A 33 -2.56 -4.71 -0.52
N ARG A 34 -2.91 -3.42 -0.35
CA ARG A 34 -3.71 -2.67 -1.32
C ARG A 34 -3.04 -2.59 -2.69
N ALA A 35 -1.76 -2.25 -2.75
CA ALA A 35 -1.01 -2.16 -4.00
C ALA A 35 -0.96 -3.50 -4.75
N MET A 36 -0.83 -4.62 -4.02
CA MET A 36 -0.84 -5.96 -4.62
C MET A 36 -2.22 -6.30 -5.21
N VAL A 37 -3.30 -5.98 -4.49
CA VAL A 37 -4.67 -6.23 -4.96
C VAL A 37 -5.01 -5.33 -6.17
N ASP A 38 -4.66 -4.05 -6.13
CA ASP A 38 -4.85 -3.11 -7.24
C ASP A 38 -4.07 -3.54 -8.49
N TYR A 39 -2.85 -4.04 -8.31
CA TYR A 39 -2.07 -4.60 -9.40
C TYR A 39 -2.76 -5.82 -10.01
N LEU A 40 -3.19 -6.80 -9.20
CA LEU A 40 -3.89 -7.96 -9.72
C LEU A 40 -5.18 -7.56 -10.43
N LEU A 41 -5.93 -6.60 -9.89
CA LEU A 41 -7.17 -6.11 -10.48
C LEU A 41 -6.96 -5.58 -11.89
N ARG A 42 -5.91 -4.77 -12.11
CA ARG A 42 -5.52 -4.26 -13.43
C ARG A 42 -5.28 -5.39 -14.45
N TRP A 43 -4.71 -6.51 -13.98
CA TRP A 43 -4.30 -7.62 -14.83
C TRP A 43 -5.27 -8.81 -14.81
N VAL A 44 -6.43 -8.70 -14.16
CA VAL A 44 -7.35 -9.83 -13.93
C VAL A 44 -7.85 -10.43 -15.25
N ASN A 45 -8.06 -9.60 -16.27
CA ASN A 45 -8.50 -10.03 -17.60
C ASN A 45 -7.38 -10.65 -18.44
N SER A 46 -6.12 -10.41 -18.07
CA SER A 46 -4.92 -10.93 -18.73
C SER A 46 -4.31 -12.11 -17.96
N GLY A 47 -4.98 -12.57 -16.89
CA GLY A 47 -4.54 -13.72 -16.11
C GLY A 47 -3.44 -13.44 -15.09
N GLY A 48 -3.31 -12.21 -14.57
CA GLY A 48 -2.52 -11.94 -13.36
C GLY A 48 -1.19 -11.21 -13.53
N GLY A 49 -0.87 -10.76 -14.75
CA GLY A 49 0.29 -9.91 -15.03
C GLY A 49 1.58 -10.68 -15.27
N PRO A 50 2.63 -10.01 -15.80
CA PRO A 50 3.91 -10.62 -16.09
C PRO A 50 4.76 -10.84 -14.83
N ALA A 51 5.45 -11.99 -14.76
CA ALA A 51 6.26 -12.37 -13.60
C ALA A 51 7.44 -11.41 -13.34
N ALA A 52 8.07 -10.90 -14.40
CA ALA A 52 9.19 -9.95 -14.27
C ALA A 52 8.76 -8.64 -13.60
N GLU A 53 7.58 -8.11 -13.93
CA GLU A 53 7.05 -6.88 -13.31
C GLU A 53 6.65 -7.11 -11.85
N ILE A 54 6.16 -8.31 -11.52
CA ILE A 54 5.85 -8.67 -10.13
C ILE A 54 7.13 -8.68 -9.26
N VAL A 55 8.21 -9.28 -9.76
CA VAL A 55 9.51 -9.32 -9.06
C VAL A 55 10.06 -7.91 -8.91
N ASP A 56 10.04 -7.11 -9.98
CA ASP A 56 10.55 -5.74 -9.97
C ASP A 56 9.78 -4.82 -9.00
N ARG A 57 8.44 -4.90 -9.01
CA ARG A 57 7.59 -4.02 -8.18
C ARG A 57 7.47 -4.46 -6.72
N PHE A 58 7.39 -5.76 -6.46
CA PHE A 58 7.05 -6.29 -5.13
C PHE A 58 8.20 -7.09 -4.49
N GLY A 59 9.28 -7.38 -5.21
CA GLY A 59 10.38 -8.20 -4.70
C GLY A 59 9.99 -9.67 -4.46
N LEU A 60 8.83 -10.10 -4.98
CA LEU A 60 8.28 -11.44 -4.78
C LEU A 60 8.34 -12.25 -6.07
N SER A 61 8.52 -13.56 -5.95
CA SER A 61 8.24 -14.45 -7.08
C SER A 61 6.76 -14.36 -7.46
N ALA A 62 6.43 -14.61 -8.73
CA ALA A 62 5.04 -14.59 -9.19
C ALA A 62 4.14 -15.52 -8.35
N TRP A 63 4.63 -16.69 -7.96
CA TRP A 63 3.90 -17.61 -7.09
C TRP A 63 3.64 -17.01 -5.69
N ALA A 64 4.67 -16.45 -5.05
CA ALA A 64 4.55 -15.84 -3.72
C ALA A 64 3.59 -14.64 -3.73
N PHE A 65 3.65 -13.84 -4.80
CA PHE A 65 2.71 -12.75 -5.03
C PHE A 65 1.26 -13.25 -5.11
N HIS A 66 0.97 -14.22 -5.98
CA HIS A 66 -0.40 -14.71 -6.16
C HIS A 66 -0.93 -15.41 -4.90
N ARG A 67 -0.08 -16.14 -4.19
CA ARG A 67 -0.42 -16.73 -2.89
C ARG A 67 -0.78 -15.65 -1.87
N ARG A 68 0.04 -14.61 -1.75
CA ARG A 68 -0.22 -13.52 -0.80
C ARG A 68 -1.51 -12.77 -1.11
N VAL A 69 -1.79 -12.53 -2.39
CA VAL A 69 -3.07 -11.91 -2.80
C VAL A 69 -4.27 -12.81 -2.46
N LEU A 70 -4.17 -14.13 -2.61
CA LEU A 70 -5.23 -15.05 -2.15
C LEU A 70 -5.47 -14.91 -0.65
N GLU A 71 -4.40 -14.98 0.16
CA GLU A 71 -4.48 -14.85 1.62
C GLU A 71 -5.18 -13.54 2.01
N ILE A 72 -4.79 -12.40 1.41
CA ILE A 72 -5.43 -11.09 1.67
C ILE A 72 -6.94 -11.13 1.37
N LEU A 73 -7.32 -11.68 0.22
CA LEU A 73 -8.72 -11.71 -0.23
C LEU A 73 -9.58 -12.75 0.51
N ASP A 74 -8.97 -13.81 1.05
CA ASP A 74 -9.64 -14.83 1.86
C ASP A 74 -9.81 -14.38 3.31
N ASP A 75 -8.80 -13.74 3.90
CA ASP A 75 -8.83 -13.29 5.29
C ASP A 75 -9.71 -12.04 5.49
N ARG A 76 -9.81 -11.17 4.47
CA ARG A 76 -10.52 -9.88 4.56
C ARG A 76 -11.44 -9.61 3.36
N PRO A 77 -12.47 -10.44 3.12
CA PRO A 77 -13.40 -10.24 2.02
C PRO A 77 -14.20 -8.93 2.16
N ASP A 78 -14.56 -8.53 3.39
CA ASP A 78 -15.33 -7.31 3.65
C ASP A 78 -14.54 -6.04 3.33
N TRP A 79 -13.23 -6.05 3.60
CA TRP A 79 -12.32 -4.96 3.20
C TRP A 79 -12.26 -4.83 1.68
N ALA A 80 -12.13 -5.95 0.97
CA ALA A 80 -12.11 -5.98 -0.49
C ALA A 80 -13.42 -5.46 -1.13
N ILE A 81 -14.57 -5.81 -0.54
CA ILE A 81 -15.87 -5.37 -1.06
C ILE A 81 -16.17 -3.92 -0.65
N GLY A 82 -15.95 -3.57 0.61
CA GLY A 82 -16.31 -2.27 1.18
C GLY A 82 -15.31 -1.17 0.86
N GLU A 83 -14.02 -1.39 1.14
CA GLU A 83 -12.99 -0.35 1.04
C GLU A 83 -12.38 -0.24 -0.37
N LEU A 84 -12.18 -1.39 -1.04
CA LEU A 84 -11.72 -1.40 -2.43
C LEU A 84 -12.87 -1.31 -3.45
N GLY A 85 -14.12 -1.44 -3.01
CA GLY A 85 -15.29 -1.37 -3.88
C GLY A 85 -15.40 -2.52 -4.89
N LEU A 86 -14.75 -3.67 -4.61
CA LEU A 86 -14.85 -4.82 -5.50
C LEU A 86 -16.25 -5.42 -5.43
N SER A 87 -16.87 -5.62 -6.59
CA SER A 87 -18.08 -6.44 -6.62
C SER A 87 -17.74 -7.88 -6.19
N PRO A 88 -18.68 -8.62 -5.58
CA PRO A 88 -18.44 -10.02 -5.19
C PRO A 88 -17.99 -10.90 -6.38
N VAL A 89 -18.51 -10.61 -7.58
CA VAL A 89 -18.11 -11.28 -8.82
C VAL A 89 -16.65 -10.99 -9.17
N MET A 90 -16.20 -9.75 -9.03
CA MET A 90 -14.80 -9.39 -9.28
C MET A 90 -13.86 -10.03 -8.25
N LEU A 91 -14.25 -10.01 -6.96
CA LEU A 91 -13.51 -10.69 -5.89
C LEU A 91 -13.31 -12.18 -6.20
N ALA A 92 -14.39 -12.89 -6.56
CA ALA A 92 -14.33 -14.29 -6.94
C ALA A 92 -13.43 -14.52 -8.17
N ARG A 93 -13.47 -13.63 -9.17
CA ARG A 93 -12.63 -13.72 -10.36
C ARG A 93 -11.15 -13.54 -10.03
N MET A 94 -10.81 -12.57 -9.17
CA MET A 94 -9.43 -12.36 -8.73
C MET A 94 -8.89 -13.58 -8.00
N LYS A 95 -9.68 -14.16 -7.07
CA LYS A 95 -9.33 -15.43 -6.40
C LYS A 95 -9.11 -16.56 -7.41
N ALA A 96 -9.97 -16.70 -8.41
CA ALA A 96 -9.81 -17.73 -9.43
C ALA A 96 -8.52 -17.58 -10.26
N VAL A 97 -8.15 -16.34 -10.63
CA VAL A 97 -6.90 -16.05 -11.36
C VAL A 97 -5.68 -16.35 -10.51
N ALA A 98 -5.65 -15.84 -9.27
CA ALA A 98 -4.52 -16.05 -8.36
C ALA A 98 -4.38 -17.54 -8.00
N GLY A 99 -5.48 -18.23 -7.72
CA GLY A 99 -5.50 -19.67 -7.46
C GLY A 99 -4.90 -20.46 -8.62
N ARG A 100 -5.36 -20.21 -9.86
CA ARG A 100 -4.82 -20.88 -11.05
C ARG A 100 -3.31 -20.70 -11.20
N ARG A 101 -2.79 -19.51 -10.91
CA ARG A 101 -1.34 -19.20 -11.00
C ARG A 101 -0.53 -19.96 -9.95
N VAL A 102 -1.06 -20.06 -8.73
CA VAL A 102 -0.44 -20.86 -7.65
C VAL A 102 -0.36 -22.34 -8.06
N TRP A 103 -1.44 -22.89 -8.61
CA TRP A 103 -1.48 -24.28 -9.07
C TRP A 103 -0.56 -24.59 -10.24
N LEU A 104 -0.44 -23.69 -11.23
CA LEU A 104 0.38 -23.92 -12.43
C LEU A 104 1.89 -23.78 -12.18
N SER A 105 2.29 -23.16 -11.07
CA SER A 105 3.71 -22.99 -10.74
C SER A 105 4.21 -24.06 -9.76
N THR A 106 3.45 -25.14 -9.57
CA THR A 106 3.82 -26.30 -8.74
C THR A 106 4.66 -27.33 -9.47
#